data_AF-A0A496PUE6-F1
#
_entry.id   AF-A0A496PUE6-F1
#
_cell.length_a   1.000
_cell.length_b   1.000
_cell.length_c   1.000
_cell.angle_alpha   90.00
_cell.angle_beta   90.00
_cell.angle_gamma   90.00
#
_symmetry.space_group_name_H-M   'P 1'
#
loop_
_entity.id
_entity.type
_entity.pdbx_description
1 polymer ?
#
loop_
_entity_poly.entity_id
_entity_poly.type
_entity_poly.pdbx_seq_one_letter_code
_entity_poly.pdbx_strand_id
1 'polypeptide(L)'
;MTNGSSPVYYKNPGLAAILSFFYMGLGQIYNGQIGKGVAFIVMYTISAFLIIILIGLITTPILWIYGMYDAYKSAEKINIDISRHHGSGGPV
;
A
#
# COMPACT_ATOMS: atom_id res chain seq x y z
N MET A 1 -6.39 -37.78 8.39
CA MET A 1 -5.56 -36.99 7.46
C MET A 1 -5.96 -35.53 7.60
N THR A 2 -5.36 -34.78 8.53
CA THR A 2 -5.55 -33.33 8.59
C THR A 2 -4.67 -32.72 7.51
N ASN A 3 -5.26 -32.37 6.37
CA ASN A 3 -4.52 -31.73 5.28
C ASN A 3 -3.81 -30.49 5.84
N GLY A 4 -2.48 -30.52 5.90
CA GLY A 4 -1.61 -29.47 6.47
C GLY A 4 -1.54 -28.19 5.63
N SER A 5 -2.61 -27.86 4.92
CA SER A 5 -2.72 -26.66 4.10
C SER A 5 -2.95 -25.46 5.01
N SER A 6 -1.90 -24.66 5.26
CA SER A 6 -2.08 -23.41 6.00
C SER A 6 -3.03 -22.48 5.23
N PRO A 7 -3.99 -21.82 5.90
CA PRO A 7 -4.91 -20.89 5.24
C PRO A 7 -4.14 -19.74 4.59
N VAL A 8 -4.51 -19.42 3.36
CA VAL A 8 -3.89 -18.36 2.55
C VAL A 8 -4.67 -17.06 2.73
N TYR A 9 -4.01 -16.00 3.19
CA TYR A 9 -4.67 -14.72 3.48
C TYR A 9 -4.34 -13.67 2.42
N TYR A 10 -5.38 -13.20 1.72
CA TYR A 10 -5.27 -12.11 0.74
C TYR A 10 -5.41 -10.73 1.41
N LYS A 11 -4.77 -9.72 0.82
CA LYS A 11 -4.89 -8.30 1.19
C LYS A 11 -6.09 -7.68 0.48
N ASN A 12 -6.71 -6.68 1.11
CA ASN A 12 -7.75 -5.87 0.48
C ASN A 12 -7.13 -4.60 -0.15
N PRO A 13 -7.09 -4.46 -1.48
CA PRO A 13 -6.51 -3.28 -2.15
C PRO A 13 -7.25 -1.98 -1.86
N GLY A 14 -8.58 -2.03 -1.73
CA GLY A 14 -9.40 -0.87 -1.37
C GLY A 14 -9.08 -0.36 0.03
N LEU A 15 -8.92 -1.27 1.00
CA LEU A 15 -8.50 -0.88 2.35
C LEU A 15 -7.09 -0.30 2.37
N ALA A 16 -6.15 -0.86 1.60
CA ALA A 16 -4.81 -0.31 1.45
C ALA A 16 -4.84 1.12 0.89
N ALA A 17 -5.70 1.38 -0.10
CA ALA A 17 -5.88 2.72 -0.67
C ALA A 17 -6.50 3.71 0.33
N ILE A 18 -7.54 3.30 1.07
CA ILE A 18 -8.19 4.13 2.10
C ILE A 18 -7.21 4.47 3.23
N LEU A 19 -6.35 3.54 3.63
CA LEU A 19 -5.30 3.83 4.60
C LEU A 19 -4.34 4.91 4.07
N SER A 20 -3.92 4.79 2.81
CA SER A 20 -3.09 5.82 2.17
C SER A 20 -3.81 7.15 1.94
N PHE A 21 -5.14 7.16 1.83
CA PHE A 21 -5.95 8.38 1.77
C PHE A 21 -5.83 9.18 3.07
N PHE A 22 -5.87 8.52 4.23
CA PHE A 22 -5.67 9.22 5.50
C PHE A 22 -4.24 9.72 5.68
N TYR A 23 -3.25 8.91 5.29
CA TYR A 23 -1.85 9.32 5.32
C TYR A 23 -1.00 8.46 4.39
N MET A 24 -0.22 9.11 3.51
CA MET A 24 0.65 8.42 2.57
C MET A 24 1.67 7.53 3.30
N GLY A 25 1.72 6.25 2.92
CA GLY A 25 2.61 5.23 3.52
C GLY A 25 1.90 4.23 4.43
N LEU A 26 0.69 4.53 4.93
CA LEU A 26 -0.08 3.59 5.78
C LEU A 26 -0.55 2.35 5.00
N GLY A 27 -0.99 2.52 3.75
CA GLY A 27 -1.37 1.40 2.90
C GLY A 27 -0.20 0.45 2.61
N GLN A 28 0.99 0.98 2.44
CA GLN A 28 2.24 0.22 2.26
C GLN A 28 2.60 -0.55 3.54
N ILE A 29 2.42 0.05 4.72
CA ILE A 29 2.60 -0.62 6.01
C ILE A 29 1.61 -1.77 6.17
N TYR A 30 0.34 -1.56 5.83
CA TYR A 30 -0.70 -2.60 5.83
C TYR A 30 -0.38 -3.77 4.89
N ASN A 31 0.22 -3.46 3.74
CA ASN A 31 0.70 -4.45 2.79
C ASN A 31 1.95 -5.22 3.28
N GLY A 32 2.49 -4.90 4.47
CA GLY A 32 3.71 -5.50 5.01
C GLY A 32 5.00 -4.89 4.45
N GLN A 33 4.91 -3.84 3.63
CA GLN A 33 6.05 -3.14 3.04
C GLN A 33 6.52 -2.00 3.95
N ILE A 34 6.97 -2.33 5.16
CA ILE A 34 7.28 -1.34 6.21
C ILE A 34 8.32 -0.31 5.76
N GLY A 35 9.45 -0.75 5.21
CA GLY A 35 10.51 0.17 4.77
C GLY A 35 10.03 1.16 3.70
N LYS A 36 9.20 0.68 2.76
CA LYS A 36 8.59 1.52 1.73
C LYS A 36 7.58 2.50 2.33
N GLY A 37 6.73 2.03 3.24
CA GLY A 37 5.75 2.88 3.93
C GLY A 37 6.38 3.98 4.76
N VAL A 38 7.46 3.67 5.49
CA VAL A 38 8.24 4.68 6.25
C VAL A 38 8.85 5.72 5.30
N ALA A 39 9.45 5.28 4.18
CA ALA A 39 9.99 6.21 3.19
C ALA A 39 8.91 7.16 2.63
N PHE A 40 7.71 6.64 2.38
CA PHE A 40 6.56 7.42 1.92
C PHE A 40 6.08 8.41 2.98
N ILE A 41 6.00 8.00 4.25
CA ILE A 41 5.65 8.89 5.36
C ILE A 41 6.63 10.06 5.46
N VAL A 42 7.94 9.78 5.41
CA VAL A 42 8.98 10.81 5.50
C VAL A 42 8.88 11.77 4.32
N MET A 43 8.76 11.25 3.09
CA MET A 43 8.63 12.08 1.89
C MET A 43 7.37 12.96 1.92
N TYR A 44 6.24 12.39 2.34
CA TYR A 44 4.98 13.12 2.48
C TYR A 44 5.08 14.22 3.53
N THR A 45 5.65 13.91 4.69
CA THR A 45 5.87 14.87 5.78
C THR A 45 6.72 16.05 5.34
N ILE A 46 7.85 15.77 4.65
CA ILE A 46 8.74 16.81 4.11
C ILE A 46 7.98 17.67 3.10
N SER A 47 7.25 17.06 2.15
CA SER A 47 6.46 17.80 1.17
C SER A 47 5.39 18.68 1.82
N ALA A 48 4.73 18.20 2.88
CA ALA A 48 3.74 18.98 3.63
C ALA A 48 4.37 20.22 4.29
N PHE A 49 5.59 20.11 4.84
CA PHE A 49 6.31 21.29 5.35
C PHE A 49 6.68 22.29 4.25
N LEU A 50 6.94 21.82 3.03
CA LEU A 50 7.21 22.68 1.88
C LEU A 50 5.97 23.45 1.38
N ILE A 51 4.76 23.19 1.91
CA ILE A 51 3.55 23.96 1.54
C ILE A 51 3.73 25.44 1.91
N ILE A 52 4.48 25.73 2.98
CA ILE A 52 4.76 27.10 3.45
C ILE A 52 5.46 27.94 2.37
N ILE A 53 6.26 27.30 1.50
CA ILE A 53 7.00 27.96 0.42
C ILE A 53 6.32 27.78 -0.96
N LEU A 54 5.01 27.48 -0.98
CA LEU A 54 4.16 27.22 -2.17
C LEU A 54 4.53 25.98 -3.01
N ILE A 55 5.77 25.48 -2.93
CA ILE A 55 6.22 24.26 -3.65
C ILE A 55 5.48 23.02 -3.15
N GLY A 56 5.18 22.95 -1.85
CA GLY A 56 4.40 21.86 -1.26
C GLY A 56 2.97 21.79 -1.80
N LEU A 57 2.39 22.91 -2.25
CA LEU A 57 1.00 22.97 -2.69
C LEU A 57 0.73 22.04 -3.89
N ILE A 58 1.72 21.87 -4.76
CA ILE A 58 1.63 20.97 -5.92
C ILE A 58 2.22 19.59 -5.59
N THR A 59 3.35 19.54 -4.88
CA THR A 59 4.03 18.26 -4.61
C THR A 59 3.25 17.36 -3.64
N THR A 60 2.60 17.94 -2.61
CA THR A 60 1.84 17.17 -1.61
C THR A 60 0.65 16.43 -2.20
N PRO A 61 -0.26 17.05 -3.00
CA PRO A 61 -1.37 16.30 -3.60
C PRO A 61 -0.91 15.25 -4.62
N ILE A 62 0.17 15.51 -5.38
CA ILE A 62 0.74 14.52 -6.31
C ILE A 62 1.24 13.29 -5.53
N LEU A 63 2.03 13.51 -4.49
CA LEU A 63 2.54 12.42 -3.65
C LEU A 63 1.38 11.67 -2.99
N TRP A 64 0.38 12.38 -2.47
CA TRP A 64 -0.80 11.79 -1.84
C TRP A 64 -1.56 10.84 -2.79
N ILE A 65 -1.86 11.30 -4.02
CA ILE A 65 -2.52 10.47 -5.05
C ILE A 65 -1.64 9.28 -5.42
N TYR A 66 -0.35 9.50 -5.60
CA TYR A 66 0.60 8.44 -5.90
C TYR A 66 0.66 7.39 -4.78
N GLY A 67 0.64 7.81 -3.51
CA GLY A 67 0.64 6.93 -2.34
C GLY A 67 -0.58 6.03 -2.26
N MET A 68 -1.76 6.53 -2.66
CA MET A 68 -2.99 5.74 -2.79
C MET A 68 -2.89 4.71 -3.91
N TYR A 69 -2.49 5.16 -5.11
CA TYR A 69 -2.33 4.28 -6.28
C TYR A 69 -1.33 3.16 -6.01
N ASP A 70 -0.18 3.51 -5.44
CA ASP A 70 0.88 2.56 -5.13
C ASP A 70 0.46 1.54 -4.05
N ALA A 71 -0.28 1.97 -3.02
CA ALA A 71 -0.80 1.04 -2.00
C ALA A 71 -1.80 0.05 -2.60
N TYR A 72 -2.70 0.52 -3.48
CA TYR A 72 -3.65 -0.33 -4.19
C TYR A 72 -2.94 -1.37 -5.06
N LYS A 73 -2.04 -0.93 -5.95
CA LYS A 73 -1.32 -1.82 -6.86
C LYS A 73 -0.37 -2.77 -6.13
N SER A 74 0.22 -2.33 -5.01
CA SER A 74 1.06 -3.18 -4.19
C SER A 74 0.24 -4.30 -3.53
N ALA A 75 -0.96 -4.02 -3.02
CA ALA A 75 -1.86 -5.02 -2.45
C ALA A 75 -2.29 -6.06 -3.51
N GLU A 76 -2.67 -5.58 -4.71
CA GLU A 76 -3.02 -6.45 -5.84
C GLU A 76 -1.84 -7.35 -6.24
N LYS A 77 -0.62 -6.79 -6.34
CA LYS A 77 0.58 -7.55 -6.67
C LYS A 77 0.90 -8.62 -5.62
N ILE A 78 0.72 -8.32 -4.34
CA ILE A 78 0.89 -9.30 -3.25
C ILE A 78 -0.12 -10.44 -3.39
N ASN A 79 -1.38 -10.13 -3.67
CA ASN A 79 -2.41 -11.15 -3.87
C ASN A 79 -2.12 -12.05 -5.06
N ILE A 80 -1.65 -11.49 -6.16
CA ILE A 80 -1.24 -12.24 -7.35
C ILE A 80 -0.07 -13.17 -7.01
N ASP A 81 0.95 -12.67 -6.31
CA ASP A 81 2.10 -13.46 -5.88
C ASP A 81 1.69 -14.66 -5.01
N ILE A 82 0.86 -14.39 -4.01
CA ILE A 82 0.23 -15.41 -3.16
C ILE A 82 -0.51 -16.45 -4.02
N SER A 83 -1.34 -16.01 -4.97
CA SER A 83 -2.11 -16.93 -5.84
C SER A 83 -1.23 -17.82 -6.72
N ARG A 84 -0.08 -17.31 -7.18
CA ARG A 84 0.87 -18.04 -8.04
C ARG A 84 1.63 -19.11 -7.28
N HIS A 85 1.94 -18.84 -6.01
CA HIS A 85 2.67 -19.77 -5.17
C HIS A 85 1.75 -20.78 -4.46
N HIS A 86 0.45 -20.49 -4.39
CA HIS A 86 -0.57 -21.36 -3.80
C HIS A 86 -1.56 -21.94 -4.83
N GLY A 87 -1.12 -22.12 -6.08
CA GLY A 87 -1.95 -22.58 -7.20
C GLY A 87 -2.59 -23.96 -7.00
N SER A 88 -3.76 -24.01 -6.34
CA SER A 88 -4.91 -24.89 -6.64
C SER A 88 -6.22 -24.42 -5.96
N GLY A 89 -6.49 -23.11 -5.85
CA GLY A 89 -7.76 -22.65 -5.25
C GLY A 89 -8.00 -21.14 -5.25
N GLY A 90 -7.73 -20.44 -6.37
CA GLY A 90 -7.91 -18.99 -6.44
C GLY A 90 -9.38 -18.55 -6.25
N PRO A 91 -9.65 -17.41 -5.59
CA PRO A 91 -10.99 -16.84 -5.53
C PRO A 91 -11.35 -16.19 -6.88
N VAL A 92 -12.51 -16.59 -7.42
CA VAL A 92 -13.23 -15.88 -8.49
C VAL A 92 -13.87 -14.61 -7.98
#